data_AF-A0A438C208-F1
#
_entry.id   AF-A0A438C208-F1
#
_cell.length_a   1.000
_cell.length_b   1.000
_cell.length_c   1.000
_cell.angle_alpha   90.00
_cell.angle_beta   90.00
_cell.angle_gamma   90.00
#
_symmetry.space_group_name_H-M   'P 1'
#
loop_
_entity.id
_entity.type
_entity.pdbx_description
1 polymer ?
#
loop_
_entity_poly.entity_id
_entity_poly.type
_entity_poly.pdbx_seq_one_letter_code
_entity_poly.pdbx_strand_id
1 'polypeptide(L)'
;MVAEPWYRRRFGTWMVAKLMESKSKTLLEGPVCNGSQVIGWHTNEMTRRFRRFHTEMSGFAFNSTILWDPKRWHRPTLEPIRQLDTVKEGFQVSTFIERLVEDESQMEGLPEGCSTIMVWHLHLESSHSFYPREWLMKDNLDVIAQLA
;
A
#
# COMPACT_ATOMS: atom_id res chain seq x y z
N MET A 1 -6.24 -15.50 4.72
CA MET A 1 -6.39 -16.52 3.68
C MET A 1 -5.68 -15.98 2.44
N VAL A 2 -4.45 -16.41 2.18
CA VAL A 2 -3.66 -16.01 1.01
C VAL A 2 -3.47 -17.28 0.18
N ALA A 3 -4.54 -17.74 -0.48
CA ALA A 3 -4.57 -19.00 -1.21
C ALA A 3 -4.88 -18.78 -2.71
N GLU A 4 -4.41 -17.66 -3.24
CA GLU A 4 -4.39 -17.41 -4.68
C GLU A 4 -2.96 -17.60 -5.20
N PRO A 5 -2.73 -18.18 -6.38
CA PRO A 5 -1.39 -18.37 -6.91
C PRO A 5 -0.78 -17.02 -7.36
N TRP A 6 -0.20 -16.28 -6.41
CA TRP A 6 0.41 -14.97 -6.59
C TRP A 6 1.62 -14.95 -7.54
N TYR A 7 2.33 -16.07 -7.67
CA TYR A 7 3.64 -16.12 -8.34
C TYR A 7 3.61 -15.81 -9.86
N ARG A 8 2.43 -15.91 -10.51
CA ARG A 8 2.28 -15.59 -11.94
C ARG A 8 1.90 -14.14 -12.21
N ARG A 9 1.47 -13.40 -11.18
CA ARG A 9 0.88 -12.08 -11.33
C ARG A 9 1.97 -11.01 -11.20
N ARG A 10 1.94 -10.03 -12.10
CA ARG A 10 2.88 -8.89 -12.06
C ARG A 10 2.53 -7.97 -10.90
N PHE A 11 1.29 -7.51 -10.85
CA PHE A 11 0.77 -6.60 -9.83
C PHE A 11 -0.69 -6.98 -9.53
N GLY A 12 -1.00 -7.21 -8.26
CA GLY A 12 -2.34 -7.54 -7.79
C GLY A 12 -2.85 -6.56 -6.75
N THR A 13 -4.14 -6.26 -6.78
CA THR A 13 -4.80 -5.35 -5.84
C THR A 13 -6.16 -5.89 -5.42
N TRP A 14 -6.62 -5.54 -4.23
CA TRP A 14 -7.84 -6.08 -3.62
C TRP A 14 -8.52 -5.08 -2.69
N MET A 15 -9.75 -5.40 -2.29
CA MET A 15 -10.53 -4.57 -1.38
C MET A 15 -10.01 -4.64 0.06
N VAL A 16 -9.88 -3.47 0.68
CA VAL A 16 -9.50 -3.27 2.08
C VAL A 16 -10.67 -2.61 2.83
N ALA A 17 -11.03 -3.18 3.96
CA ALA A 17 -12.01 -2.58 4.88
C ALA A 17 -11.29 -1.93 6.06
N LYS A 18 -11.58 -0.66 6.31
CA LYS A 18 -11.11 0.08 7.49
C LYS A 18 -12.23 0.16 8.52
N LEU A 19 -11.98 -0.39 9.70
CA LEU A 19 -12.91 -0.30 10.82
C LEU A 19 -12.50 0.86 11.73
N MET A 20 -13.41 1.82 11.92
CA MET A 20 -13.23 2.92 12.87
C MET A 20 -14.00 2.61 14.16
N GLU A 21 -13.26 2.36 15.25
CA GLU A 21 -13.80 1.96 16.56
C GLU A 21 -14.83 2.98 17.10
N SER A 22 -14.54 4.28 16.96
CA SER A 22 -15.39 5.36 17.51
C SER A 22 -16.74 5.55 16.82
N LYS A 23 -16.94 5.01 15.61
CA LYS A 23 -18.15 5.29 14.81
C LYS A 23 -18.93 4.07 14.37
N SER A 24 -18.47 2.84 14.64
CA SER A 24 -19.03 1.60 14.08
C SER A 24 -19.21 1.65 12.54
N LYS A 25 -18.44 2.53 11.87
CA LYS A 25 -18.49 2.73 10.43
C LYS A 25 -17.33 1.97 9.80
N THR A 26 -17.66 1.19 8.78
CA THR A 26 -16.67 0.51 7.95
C THR A 26 -16.50 1.32 6.66
N LEU A 27 -15.27 1.67 6.33
CA LEU A 27 -14.92 2.32 5.07
C LEU A 27 -14.29 1.29 4.16
N LEU A 28 -14.81 1.14 2.94
CA LEU A 28 -14.21 0.29 1.92
C LEU A 28 -13.32 1.15 1.03
N GLU A 29 -12.13 0.65 0.74
CA GLU A 29 -11.20 1.22 -0.24
C GLU A 29 -10.62 0.08 -1.08
N GLY A 30 -10.52 0.29 -2.40
CA GLY A 30 -9.95 -0.72 -3.28
C GLY A 30 -10.39 -0.62 -4.74
N PRO A 31 -10.02 -1.60 -5.57
CA PRO A 31 -10.27 -1.57 -7.00
C PRO A 31 -11.73 -1.85 -7.34
N VAL A 32 -12.21 -1.25 -8.43
CA VAL A 32 -13.44 -1.61 -9.12
C VAL A 32 -13.04 -2.43 -10.34
N CYS A 33 -13.65 -3.60 -10.52
CA CYS A 33 -13.20 -4.58 -11.49
C CYS A 33 -14.30 -5.04 -12.45
N ASN A 34 -13.92 -5.29 -13.69
CA ASN A 34 -14.71 -6.05 -14.66
C ASN A 34 -14.02 -7.40 -14.87
N GLY A 35 -14.54 -8.47 -14.26
CA GLY A 35 -13.78 -9.71 -14.08
C GLY A 35 -12.53 -9.46 -13.21
N SER A 36 -11.35 -9.85 -13.67
CA SER A 36 -10.07 -9.54 -13.01
C SER A 36 -9.44 -8.21 -13.44
N GLN A 37 -10.01 -7.52 -14.44
CA GLN A 37 -9.45 -6.26 -14.94
C GLN A 37 -9.86 -5.10 -14.02
N VAL A 38 -8.88 -4.32 -13.56
CA VAL A 38 -9.15 -3.10 -12.80
C VAL A 38 -9.60 -1.99 -13.75
N ILE A 39 -10.76 -1.40 -13.47
CA ILE A 39 -11.39 -0.33 -14.28
C ILE A 39 -11.55 0.98 -13.51
N GLY A 40 -11.19 1.00 -12.23
CA GLY A 40 -11.29 2.17 -11.38
C GLY A 40 -11.11 1.84 -9.91
N TRP A 41 -11.54 2.75 -9.05
CA TRP A 41 -11.31 2.65 -7.60
C TRP A 41 -12.51 3.11 -6.79
N HIS A 42 -12.83 2.38 -5.73
CA HIS A 42 -13.76 2.79 -4.70
C HIS A 42 -13.00 3.59 -3.62
N THR A 43 -13.37 4.86 -3.43
CA THR A 43 -12.74 5.75 -2.45
C THR A 43 -13.80 6.64 -1.79
N ASN A 44 -13.73 6.81 -0.48
CA ASN A 44 -14.63 7.68 0.28
C ASN A 44 -14.02 9.06 0.61
N GLU A 45 -12.70 9.23 0.43
CA GLU A 45 -12.03 10.50 0.74
C GLU A 45 -12.01 11.46 -0.47
N MET A 46 -12.81 12.54 -0.39
CA MET A 46 -12.82 13.60 -1.40
C MET A 46 -11.48 14.32 -1.56
N THR A 47 -10.66 14.36 -0.50
CA THR A 47 -9.32 14.98 -0.46
C THR A 47 -8.28 14.21 -1.27
N ARG A 48 -8.56 12.94 -1.61
CA ARG A 48 -7.64 12.06 -2.35
C ARG A 48 -7.88 12.07 -3.85
N ARG A 49 -8.84 12.86 -4.37
CA ARG A 49 -9.22 12.90 -5.80
C ARG A 49 -8.07 13.16 -6.78
N PHE A 50 -6.94 13.68 -6.32
CA PHE A 50 -5.76 13.96 -7.15
C PHE A 50 -4.78 12.79 -7.26
N ARG A 51 -5.09 11.62 -6.67
CA ARG A 51 -4.25 10.42 -6.79
C ARG A 51 -4.65 9.64 -8.03
N ARG A 52 -3.68 9.04 -8.71
CA ARG A 52 -3.95 8.09 -9.80
C ARG A 52 -4.43 6.76 -9.23
N PHE A 53 -3.75 6.26 -8.20
CA PHE A 53 -4.06 4.99 -7.57
C PHE A 53 -4.59 5.17 -6.15
N HIS A 54 -5.81 4.68 -5.90
CA HIS A 54 -6.53 4.81 -4.63
C HIS A 54 -6.49 3.52 -3.82
N THR A 55 -5.29 3.07 -3.52
CA THR A 55 -5.01 1.84 -2.78
C THR A 55 -4.37 2.15 -1.43
N GLU A 56 -4.69 1.33 -0.44
CA GLU A 56 -4.09 1.36 0.90
C GLU A 56 -2.73 0.61 0.88
N MET A 57 -1.85 0.85 1.85
CA MET A 57 -0.53 0.19 1.92
C MET A 57 -0.61 -1.34 1.89
N SER A 58 -1.68 -1.92 2.46
CA SER A 58 -1.98 -3.36 2.51
C SER A 58 -2.95 -3.84 1.42
N GLY A 59 -3.33 -2.96 0.48
CA GLY A 59 -4.31 -3.22 -0.58
C GLY A 59 -3.73 -3.78 -1.88
N PHE A 60 -2.43 -4.11 -1.89
CA PHE A 60 -1.75 -4.59 -3.09
C PHE A 60 -0.54 -5.48 -2.78
N ALA A 61 -0.12 -6.25 -3.78
CA ALA A 61 1.14 -6.97 -3.83
C ALA A 61 1.66 -7.01 -5.27
N PHE A 62 2.97 -7.17 -5.42
CA PHE A 62 3.60 -7.21 -6.74
C PHE A 62 4.76 -8.19 -6.76
N ASN A 63 5.10 -8.64 -7.96
CA ASN A 63 6.27 -9.46 -8.17
C ASN A 63 7.54 -8.64 -7.90
N SER A 64 8.34 -9.05 -6.91
CA SER A 64 9.53 -8.29 -6.47
C SER A 64 10.54 -8.02 -7.58
N THR A 65 10.57 -8.86 -8.63
CA THR A 65 11.44 -8.63 -9.81
C THR A 65 11.18 -7.31 -10.52
N ILE A 66 10.00 -6.69 -10.35
CA ILE A 66 9.69 -5.36 -10.89
C ILE A 66 10.66 -4.30 -10.37
N LEU A 67 11.16 -4.44 -9.15
CA LEU A 67 12.05 -3.45 -8.56
C LEU A 67 13.43 -3.44 -9.22
N TRP A 68 13.95 -4.61 -9.60
CA TRP A 68 15.35 -4.80 -9.96
C TRP A 68 15.61 -5.33 -11.38
N ASP A 69 14.60 -5.82 -12.10
CA ASP A 69 14.73 -6.31 -13.49
C ASP A 69 13.94 -5.42 -14.47
N PRO A 70 14.46 -4.23 -14.83
CA PRO A 70 13.76 -3.29 -15.71
C PRO A 70 13.54 -3.84 -17.12
N LYS A 71 14.41 -4.74 -17.60
CA LYS A 71 14.33 -5.31 -18.96
C LYS A 71 13.14 -6.23 -19.13
N ARG A 72 12.86 -7.06 -18.12
CA ARG A 72 11.70 -7.96 -18.11
C ARG A 72 10.37 -7.19 -18.15
N TRP A 73 10.33 -6.02 -17.53
CA TRP A 73 9.08 -5.29 -17.28
C TRP A 73 8.91 -4.02 -18.12
N HIS A 74 9.81 -3.79 -19.08
CA HIS A 74 9.78 -2.68 -20.03
C HIS A 74 9.65 -1.31 -19.35
N ARG A 75 10.37 -1.09 -18.25
CA ARG A 75 10.20 0.14 -17.46
C ARG A 75 10.66 1.40 -18.22
N PRO A 76 9.96 2.54 -18.06
CA PRO A 76 10.36 3.81 -18.67
C PRO A 76 11.70 4.33 -18.17
N THR A 77 12.09 4.00 -16.94
CA THR A 77 13.31 4.46 -16.29
C THR A 77 14.16 3.30 -15.77
N LEU A 78 15.49 3.43 -15.90
CA LEU A 78 16.48 2.50 -15.36
C LEU A 78 16.85 2.81 -13.90
N GLU A 79 16.34 3.92 -13.36
CA GLU A 79 16.62 4.34 -12.00
C GLU A 79 16.00 3.37 -10.98
N PRO A 80 16.68 3.12 -9.83
CA PRO A 80 16.11 2.32 -8.76
C PRO A 80 14.81 2.93 -8.24
N ILE A 81 13.75 2.11 -8.14
CA ILE A 81 12.50 2.54 -7.51
C ILE A 81 12.73 2.66 -6.02
N ARG A 82 12.66 3.90 -5.52
CA ARG A 82 12.64 4.22 -4.09
C ARG A 82 11.35 4.96 -3.77
N GLN A 83 10.81 4.73 -2.58
CA GLN A 83 9.85 5.66 -2.00
C GLN A 83 10.63 6.91 -1.60
N LEU A 84 10.14 8.09 -2.01
CA LEU A 84 10.77 9.35 -1.68
C LEU A 84 10.23 9.86 -0.34
N ASP A 85 11.12 10.24 0.56
CA ASP A 85 10.76 10.79 1.88
C ASP A 85 10.12 12.18 1.79
N THR A 86 10.22 12.85 0.63
CA THR A 86 9.69 14.20 0.37
C THR A 86 8.23 14.23 -0.09
N VAL A 87 7.58 13.06 -0.23
CA VAL A 87 6.21 12.97 -0.76
C VAL A 87 5.20 13.39 0.30
N LYS A 88 4.26 14.28 -0.09
CA LYS A 88 3.17 14.74 0.78
C LYS A 88 2.43 13.55 1.40
N GLU A 89 2.04 13.72 2.67
CA GLU A 89 1.34 12.70 3.43
C GLU A 89 0.13 12.16 2.66
N GLY A 90 0.05 10.83 2.61
CA GLY A 90 -0.95 10.09 1.88
C GLY A 90 -0.68 9.88 0.38
N PHE A 91 0.19 10.64 -0.31
CA PHE A 91 0.51 10.38 -1.73
C PHE A 91 1.56 9.29 -1.94
N GLN A 92 2.24 8.88 -0.86
CA GLN A 92 3.35 7.93 -0.88
C GLN A 92 3.04 6.64 -1.66
N VAL A 93 1.86 6.03 -1.41
CA VAL A 93 1.44 4.80 -2.08
C VAL A 93 1.20 5.02 -3.58
N SER A 94 0.47 6.06 -3.96
CA SER A 94 0.17 6.35 -5.38
C SER A 94 1.46 6.61 -6.15
N THR A 95 2.33 7.48 -5.63
CA THR A 95 3.62 7.81 -6.28
C THR A 95 4.55 6.61 -6.37
N PHE A 96 4.51 5.69 -5.41
CA PHE A 96 5.25 4.44 -5.49
C PHE A 96 4.71 3.53 -6.60
N ILE A 97 3.38 3.35 -6.67
CA ILE A 97 2.75 2.49 -7.68
C ILE A 97 2.91 3.05 -9.10
N GLU A 98 2.85 4.37 -9.27
CA GLU A 98 3.14 5.06 -10.54
C GLU A 98 4.55 4.77 -11.09
N ARG A 99 5.49 4.34 -10.24
CA ARG A 99 6.81 3.88 -10.68
C ARG A 99 6.85 2.41 -11.06
N LEU A 100 5.87 1.60 -10.62
CA LEU A 100 5.80 0.16 -10.86
C LEU A 100 4.98 -0.21 -12.11
N VAL A 101 3.89 0.52 -12.35
CA VAL A 101 2.92 0.26 -13.41
C VAL A 101 2.48 1.56 -14.07
N GLU A 102 2.21 1.49 -15.38
CA GLU A 102 1.81 2.65 -16.19
C GLU A 102 0.35 3.06 -15.91
N ASP A 103 -0.53 2.06 -15.80
CA ASP A 103 -1.97 2.25 -15.62
C ASP A 103 -2.62 0.98 -15.06
N GLU A 104 -3.92 1.06 -14.77
CA GLU A 104 -4.76 0.00 -14.21
C GLU A 104 -4.78 -1.28 -15.06
N SER A 105 -4.53 -1.20 -16.37
CA SER A 105 -4.47 -2.39 -17.24
C SER A 105 -3.33 -3.36 -16.90
N GLN A 106 -2.30 -2.89 -16.21
CA GLN A 106 -1.20 -3.72 -15.72
C GLN A 106 -1.46 -4.33 -14.34
N MET A 107 -2.66 -4.10 -13.78
CA MET A 107 -3.08 -4.60 -12.47
C MET A 107 -4.15 -5.68 -12.61
N GLU A 108 -4.07 -6.68 -11.73
CA GLU A 108 -5.10 -7.69 -11.56
C GLU A 108 -5.87 -7.47 -10.27
N GLY A 109 -7.19 -7.41 -10.38
CA GLY A 109 -8.12 -7.34 -9.26
C GLY A 109 -8.35 -8.71 -8.63
N LEU A 110 -8.23 -8.79 -7.30
CA LEU A 110 -8.30 -10.03 -6.54
C LEU A 110 -9.29 -9.96 -5.36
N PRO A 111 -10.05 -11.04 -5.10
CA PRO A 111 -10.33 -12.14 -6.03
C PRO A 111 -11.07 -11.62 -7.29
N GLU A 112 -11.35 -12.50 -8.25
CA GLU A 112 -12.07 -12.10 -9.47
C GLU A 112 -13.36 -11.32 -9.14
N GLY A 113 -13.54 -10.17 -9.78
CA GLY A 113 -14.66 -9.26 -9.54
C GLY A 113 -14.49 -8.30 -8.36
N CYS A 114 -13.39 -8.38 -7.60
CA CYS A 114 -13.05 -7.44 -6.52
C CYS A 114 -14.17 -7.25 -5.48
N SER A 115 -15.00 -8.27 -5.28
CA SER A 115 -16.21 -8.21 -4.46
C SER A 115 -15.98 -8.61 -3.00
N THR A 116 -14.80 -9.17 -2.69
CA THR A 116 -14.48 -9.72 -1.37
C THR A 116 -13.43 -8.86 -0.68
N ILE A 117 -13.68 -8.52 0.59
CA ILE A 117 -12.71 -7.88 1.47
C ILE A 117 -11.62 -8.91 1.80
N MET A 118 -10.40 -8.66 1.34
CA MET A 118 -9.26 -9.54 1.63
C MET A 118 -8.47 -9.11 2.87
N VAL A 119 -8.53 -7.83 3.21
CA VAL A 119 -7.78 -7.26 4.35
C VAL A 119 -8.68 -6.35 5.17
N TRP A 120 -8.52 -6.46 6.49
CA TRP A 120 -9.15 -5.60 7.48
C TRP A 120 -8.08 -4.76 8.17
N HIS A 121 -8.16 -3.44 8.00
CA HIS A 121 -7.36 -2.49 8.74
C HIS A 121 -8.17 -2.05 9.95
N LEU A 122 -7.74 -2.51 11.12
CA LEU A 122 -8.33 -2.17 12.42
C LEU A 122 -7.57 -0.99 13.01
N HIS A 123 -8.23 0.15 13.14
CA HIS A 123 -7.67 1.27 13.88
C HIS A 123 -7.97 1.07 15.36
N LEU A 124 -7.02 0.46 16.07
CA LEU A 124 -7.11 0.24 17.51
C LEU A 124 -6.40 1.39 18.22
N GLU A 125 -7.12 2.12 19.07
CA GLU A 125 -6.50 3.11 19.94
C GLU A 125 -5.63 2.43 20.99
N SER A 126 -4.56 3.10 21.45
CA SER A 126 -3.75 2.53 22.51
C SER A 126 -4.56 2.52 23.81
N SER A 127 -4.86 1.32 24.32
CA SER A 127 -5.53 1.15 25.62
C SER A 127 -4.75 1.75 26.78
N HIS A 128 -3.45 2.01 26.59
CA HIS A 128 -2.55 2.62 27.55
C HIS A 128 -1.84 3.81 26.92
N SER A 129 -1.98 4.98 27.54
CA SER A 129 -1.23 6.21 27.24
C SER A 129 0.16 6.22 27.91
N PHE A 130 0.51 5.16 28.63
CA PHE A 130 1.75 5.07 29.39
C PHE A 130 2.71 4.10 28.70
N TYR A 131 3.82 4.64 28.21
CA TYR A 131 5.01 3.84 27.92
C TYR A 131 5.38 3.03 29.17
N PRO A 132 5.70 1.73 29.05
CA PRO A 132 6.22 0.97 30.19
C PRO A 132 7.42 1.72 30.77
N ARG A 133 7.45 1.95 32.09
CA ARG A 133 8.52 2.75 32.73
C ARG A 133 9.92 2.17 32.48
N GLU A 134 10.00 0.89 32.15
CA GLU A 134 11.24 0.18 31.84
C GLU A 134 11.75 0.39 30.42
N TRP A 135 10.96 1.00 29.53
CA TRP A 135 11.33 1.35 28.14
C TRP A 135 11.89 2.77 28.02
N LEU A 136 12.31 3.38 29.13
CA LEU A 136 13.16 4.56 29.11
C LEU A 136 14.57 4.11 28.74
N MET A 137 15.01 4.35 27.49
CA MET A 137 16.44 4.28 27.14
C MET A 137 17.18 5.30 28.01
N LYS A 138 17.74 4.85 29.13
CA LYS A 138 18.49 5.71 30.05
C LYS A 138 19.94 5.87 29.63
N ASP A 139 20.52 4.88 28.96
CA ASP A 139 21.94 4.89 28.61
C ASP A 139 22.13 4.19 27.25
N ASN A 140 23.07 4.69 26.43
CA ASN A 140 23.49 4.22 25.08
C ASN A 140 22.94 4.95 23.85
N LEU A 141 22.61 6.25 23.95
CA LEU A 141 22.65 7.13 22.77
C LEU A 141 23.97 7.90 22.73
N ASP A 142 25.09 7.19 22.87
CA ASP A 142 26.36 7.75 22.46
C ASP A 142 26.32 7.87 20.94
N VAL A 143 26.10 9.09 20.48
CA VAL A 143 26.28 9.48 19.09
C VAL A 143 27.70 9.07 18.71
N ILE A 144 27.83 7.96 17.97
CA ILE A 144 29.06 7.71 17.22
C ILE A 144 29.05 8.71 16.05
N ALA A 145 29.37 9.95 16.36
CA ALA A 145 29.89 10.89 15.38
C ALA A 145 31.31 10.39 15.05
N GLN A 146 31.42 9.54 14.05
CA GLN A 146 32.70 9.27 13.45
C GLN A 146 33.21 10.57 12.81
N LEU A 147 34.30 11.06 13.39
CA LEU A 147 35.18 12.08 12.84
C LEU A 147 35.54 11.75 11.38
N ALA A 148 35.28 12.70 10.49
CA ALA A 148 36.00 12.87 9.23
C ALA A 148 36.09 14.37 8.94
#